data_AF-A0A1G5CC28-F1
#
_entry.id   AF-A0A1G5CC28-F1
#
_cell.length_a   1.000
_cell.length_b   1.000
_cell.length_c   1.000
_cell.angle_alpha   90.00
_cell.angle_beta   90.00
_cell.angle_gamma   90.00
#
_symmetry.space_group_name_H-M   'P 1'
#
loop_
_entity.id
_entity.type
_entity.pdbx_description
1 polymer ?
#
loop_
_entity_poly.entity_id
_entity_poly.type
_entity_poly.pdbx_seq_one_letter_code
_entity_poly.pdbx_strand_id
1 'polypeptide(L)'
;MQSRTVRFIPRALRAVLSPLAAGATAMMLTATPAHASVIWDGDASNGSGVFADVLCDSPNYLYTTDWNDGRGDIFGFVNKAGQVRCEGHSVRVGGSEYQFTGGNTYWFGWESETLTGDMGTVFQWKSNGTGEQHQQNYPLIMMVLGNQLRVWYVAPGEEWIGVGSGAWTPGAWHKIKLGINAQSATTGSFQVYLDGSLIVDQKNVRTWDDLGNKPRWGTYDSNVTDTDQVNWINGLKMGTTSSDV
;
A
#
# COMPACT_ATOMS: atom_id res chain seq x y z
N MET A 1 -26.26 -95.73 -15.92
CA MET A 1 -26.00 -94.65 -16.91
C MET A 1 -24.55 -94.25 -16.76
N GLN A 2 -23.68 -94.69 -17.69
CA GLN A 2 -22.97 -93.87 -18.70
C GLN A 2 -21.95 -92.91 -18.07
N SER A 3 -20.73 -92.69 -18.57
CA SER A 3 -19.85 -93.28 -19.58
C SER A 3 -18.68 -92.28 -19.69
N ARG A 4 -17.51 -92.75 -20.17
CA ARG A 4 -16.54 -91.97 -20.96
C ARG A 4 -15.68 -90.92 -20.22
N THR A 5 -14.51 -90.46 -20.68
CA THR A 5 -13.48 -90.87 -21.65
C THR A 5 -12.46 -89.71 -21.69
N VAL A 6 -11.19 -90.01 -21.43
CA VAL A 6 -9.97 -89.67 -22.20
C VAL A 6 -9.75 -88.24 -22.80
N ARG A 7 -8.47 -87.81 -22.68
CA ARG A 7 -7.56 -87.06 -23.62
C ARG A 7 -7.25 -85.56 -23.38
N PHE A 8 -5.94 -85.31 -23.20
CA PHE A 8 -5.02 -84.39 -23.91
C PHE A 8 -5.60 -83.15 -24.60
N ILE A 9 -4.90 -82.00 -24.52
CA ILE A 9 -4.27 -81.21 -25.63
C ILE A 9 -3.41 -80.06 -25.02
N PRO A 10 -2.33 -79.59 -25.70
CA PRO A 10 -1.25 -78.75 -25.17
C PRO A 10 -1.27 -77.26 -25.59
N ARG A 11 -0.24 -76.52 -25.13
CA ARG A 11 0.34 -75.24 -25.63
C ARG A 11 -0.60 -74.03 -25.79
N ALA A 12 -0.36 -73.00 -24.97
CA ALA A 12 -0.64 -71.61 -25.33
C ALA A 12 0.65 -70.78 -25.31
N LEU A 13 0.84 -70.03 -26.39
CA LEU A 13 1.96 -69.14 -26.70
C LEU A 13 2.15 -68.06 -25.63
N ARG A 14 3.41 -67.81 -25.24
CA ARG A 14 3.80 -66.57 -24.55
C ARG A 14 3.89 -65.44 -25.59
N ALA A 15 3.02 -64.45 -25.43
CA ALA A 15 2.97 -63.24 -26.24
C ALA A 15 4.23 -62.38 -26.04
N VAL A 16 4.59 -61.70 -27.12
CA VAL A 16 5.75 -60.82 -27.31
C VAL A 16 5.50 -59.44 -26.68
N LEU A 17 6.60 -58.83 -26.25
CA LEU A 17 6.81 -57.45 -25.79
C LEU A 17 5.96 -56.35 -26.46
N SER A 18 5.58 -55.34 -25.67
CA SER A 18 5.88 -53.92 -25.93
C SER A 18 5.52 -53.04 -24.73
N PRO A 19 6.49 -52.44 -24.01
CA PRO A 19 6.21 -51.32 -23.14
C PRO A 19 6.19 -50.02 -23.97
N LEU A 20 5.00 -49.45 -24.17
CA LEU A 20 4.87 -48.06 -24.61
C LEU A 20 5.33 -47.15 -23.46
N ALA A 21 6.58 -46.68 -23.55
CA ALA A 21 7.09 -45.62 -22.70
C ALA A 21 6.37 -44.31 -23.08
N ALA A 22 5.36 -43.93 -22.31
CA ALA A 22 4.76 -42.61 -22.38
C ALA A 22 5.77 -41.60 -21.81
N GLY A 23 6.53 -40.96 -22.69
CA GLY A 23 7.37 -39.82 -22.36
C GLY A 23 6.51 -38.64 -21.93
N ALA A 24 6.33 -38.47 -20.62
CA ALA A 24 5.79 -37.25 -20.04
C ALA A 24 6.85 -36.16 -20.15
N THR A 25 6.83 -35.40 -21.25
CA THR A 25 7.64 -34.19 -21.40
C THR A 25 7.10 -33.16 -20.41
N ALA A 26 7.68 -33.12 -19.21
CA ALA A 26 7.44 -32.08 -18.24
C ALA A 26 7.93 -30.75 -18.82
N MET A 27 7.02 -29.96 -19.40
CA MET A 27 7.27 -28.55 -19.69
C MET A 27 7.48 -27.85 -18.36
N MET A 28 8.74 -27.71 -17.95
CA MET A 28 9.12 -26.80 -16.87
C MET A 28 8.81 -25.38 -17.38
N LEU A 29 7.63 -24.88 -17.03
CA LEU A 29 7.31 -23.46 -17.09
C LEU A 29 8.29 -22.75 -16.16
N THR A 30 9.39 -22.24 -16.72
CA THR A 30 10.25 -21.29 -16.03
C THR A 30 9.43 -20.02 -15.85
N ALA A 31 8.73 -19.90 -14.73
CA ALA A 31 8.12 -18.65 -14.33
C ALA A 31 9.26 -17.61 -14.28
N THR A 32 9.24 -16.65 -15.20
CA THR A 32 10.13 -15.50 -15.09
C THR A 32 9.82 -14.85 -13.75
N PRO A 33 10.82 -14.63 -12.88
CA PRO A 33 10.59 -13.93 -11.63
C PRO A 33 9.88 -12.61 -11.98
N ALA A 34 8.70 -12.41 -11.41
CA ALA A 34 8.08 -11.09 -11.44
C ALA A 34 9.07 -10.18 -10.72
N HIS A 35 9.81 -9.37 -11.47
CA HIS A 35 10.77 -8.45 -10.91
C HIS A 35 9.99 -7.43 -10.09
N ALA A 36 9.93 -7.67 -8.78
CA ALA A 36 9.64 -6.69 -7.76
C ALA A 36 10.53 -5.48 -8.04
N SER A 37 9.95 -4.42 -8.60
CA SER A 37 10.65 -3.19 -8.93
C SER A 37 10.10 -2.09 -8.04
N VAL A 38 10.87 -1.72 -7.03
CA VAL A 38 10.70 -0.45 -6.33
C VAL A 38 10.69 0.64 -7.38
N ILE A 39 9.58 1.38 -7.48
CA ILE A 39 9.41 2.49 -8.42
C ILE A 39 10.02 3.77 -7.83
N TRP A 40 9.90 3.92 -6.51
CA TRP A 40 10.38 5.10 -5.79
C TRP A 40 10.90 4.71 -4.40
N ASP A 41 12.06 5.26 -4.06
CA ASP A 41 12.68 5.20 -2.75
C ASP A 41 12.75 6.62 -2.19
N GLY A 42 11.91 6.90 -1.20
CA GLY A 42 11.75 8.18 -0.53
C GLY A 42 12.69 8.36 0.66
N ASP A 43 13.91 7.85 0.57
CA ASP A 43 14.94 7.97 1.60
C ASP A 43 15.20 9.46 1.95
N ALA A 44 15.07 9.79 3.23
CA ALA A 44 15.16 11.16 3.71
C ALA A 44 16.56 11.78 3.60
N SER A 45 17.60 10.97 3.43
CA SER A 45 18.97 11.43 3.14
C SER A 45 19.07 12.16 1.80
N ASN A 46 18.11 11.96 0.89
CA ASN A 46 17.97 12.71 -0.35
C ASN A 46 17.24 14.06 -0.17
N GLY A 47 16.87 14.40 1.07
CA GLY A 47 16.11 15.60 1.43
C GLY A 47 14.69 15.60 0.85
N SER A 48 14.03 16.75 0.92
CA SER A 48 12.64 16.92 0.47
C SER A 48 12.44 16.75 -1.04
N GLY A 49 13.53 16.67 -1.82
CA GLY A 49 13.50 16.50 -3.27
C GLY A 49 12.89 15.18 -3.74
N VAL A 50 12.65 14.22 -2.84
CA VAL A 50 11.93 12.96 -3.10
C VAL A 50 10.43 13.17 -3.32
N PHE A 51 9.86 14.24 -2.77
CA PHE A 51 8.47 14.62 -2.99
C PHE A 51 8.35 15.48 -4.26
N ALA A 52 7.18 15.46 -4.89
CA ALA A 52 6.95 16.37 -6.01
C ALA A 52 6.87 17.82 -5.53
N ASP A 53 6.25 18.03 -4.37
CA ASP A 53 6.11 19.31 -3.67
C ASP A 53 6.01 19.10 -2.15
N VAL A 54 6.17 20.18 -1.37
CA VAL A 54 6.00 20.17 0.10
C VAL A 54 5.06 21.30 0.49
N LEU A 55 3.91 20.91 1.03
CA LEU A 55 2.81 21.80 1.42
C LEU A 55 2.93 22.18 2.90
N CYS A 56 4.01 22.88 3.26
CA CYS A 56 4.30 23.35 4.62
C CYS A 56 4.55 24.85 4.61
N ASP A 57 3.50 25.64 4.42
CA ASP A 57 3.60 27.10 4.43
C ASP A 57 4.02 27.60 5.82
N SER A 58 4.92 28.58 5.87
CA SER A 58 5.36 29.20 7.13
C SER A 58 4.14 29.63 7.97
N PRO A 59 4.10 29.32 9.28
CA PRO A 59 5.24 28.95 10.14
C PRO A 59 5.53 27.44 10.21
N ASN A 60 4.86 26.62 9.38
CA ASN A 60 5.12 25.20 9.28
C ASN A 60 6.43 24.94 8.54
N TYR A 61 7.01 23.77 8.75
CA TYR A 61 8.23 23.38 8.05
C TYR A 61 8.42 21.88 8.02
N LEU A 62 9.12 21.43 6.99
CA LEU A 62 9.71 20.11 6.88
C LEU A 62 11.19 20.21 7.22
N TYR A 63 11.70 19.24 7.97
CA TYR A 63 13.14 19.07 8.17
C TYR A 63 13.54 17.60 8.01
N THR A 64 14.84 17.38 7.80
CA THR A 64 15.48 16.06 7.84
C THR A 64 16.42 16.01 9.04
N THR A 65 16.47 14.89 9.75
CA THR A 65 17.42 14.67 10.86
C THR A 65 17.74 13.19 11.01
N ASP A 66 18.88 12.87 11.62
CA ASP A 66 19.19 11.52 12.13
C ASP A 66 19.11 11.55 13.66
N TRP A 67 18.33 10.63 14.26
CA TRP A 67 18.24 10.48 15.71
C TRP A 67 19.33 9.57 16.30
N ASN A 68 20.18 8.99 15.45
CA ASN A 68 21.24 8.04 15.76
C ASN A 68 20.72 6.75 16.42
N ASP A 69 19.49 6.33 16.09
CA ASP A 69 18.87 5.09 16.57
C ASP A 69 19.03 3.90 15.60
N GLY A 70 19.77 4.11 14.49
CA GLY A 70 20.04 3.12 13.45
C GLY A 70 19.09 3.16 12.26
N ARG A 71 18.08 4.05 12.26
CA ARG A 71 17.16 4.26 11.12
C ARG A 71 17.71 5.14 10.00
N GLY A 72 18.74 5.93 10.30
CA GLY A 72 19.27 6.96 9.42
C GLY A 72 18.43 8.23 9.45
N ASP A 73 18.50 8.98 8.37
CA ASP A 73 17.75 10.23 8.21
C ASP A 73 16.24 9.97 8.18
N ILE A 74 15.48 10.83 8.86
CA ILE A 74 14.01 10.83 8.89
C ILE A 74 13.47 12.20 8.49
N PHE A 75 12.27 12.22 7.93
CA PHE A 75 11.51 13.46 7.73
C PHE A 75 10.73 13.83 9.00
N GLY A 76 10.72 15.11 9.37
CA GLY A 76 9.83 15.66 10.39
C GLY A 76 8.91 16.72 9.78
N PHE A 77 7.61 16.42 9.67
CA PHE A 77 6.58 17.35 9.22
C PHE A 77 6.00 18.10 10.41
N VAL A 78 6.37 19.37 10.58
CA VAL A 78 5.94 20.21 11.71
C VAL A 78 4.81 21.13 11.27
N ASN A 79 3.62 20.87 11.81
CA ASN A 79 2.47 21.76 11.71
C ASN A 79 2.31 22.49 13.04
N LYS A 80 2.57 23.79 13.04
CA LYS A 80 2.51 24.65 14.22
C LYS A 80 1.09 24.75 14.76
N ALA A 81 0.96 25.01 16.06
CA ALA A 81 -0.32 25.29 16.68
C ALA A 81 -1.12 26.35 15.87
N GLY A 82 -2.41 26.08 15.67
CA GLY A 82 -3.34 26.89 14.90
C GLY A 82 -3.20 26.79 13.39
N GLN A 83 -2.25 26.00 12.87
CA GLN A 83 -2.08 25.77 11.44
C GLN A 83 -2.76 24.48 10.98
N VAL A 84 -3.09 24.42 9.69
CA VAL A 84 -3.94 23.35 9.14
C VAL A 84 -3.14 22.22 8.51
N ARG A 85 -1.91 22.46 8.05
CA ARG A 85 -1.21 21.51 7.16
C ARG A 85 0.30 21.62 7.14
N CYS A 86 0.98 20.48 7.20
CA CYS A 86 2.34 20.31 6.70
C CYS A 86 2.49 18.92 6.10
N GLU A 87 2.57 18.81 4.76
CA GLU A 87 2.56 17.52 4.06
C GLU A 87 3.58 17.45 2.91
N GLY A 88 4.17 16.28 2.70
CA GLY A 88 4.83 15.91 1.45
C GLY A 88 3.78 15.52 0.41
N HIS A 89 3.84 16.11 -0.78
CA HIS A 89 2.87 15.92 -1.85
C HIS A 89 3.45 15.08 -2.97
N SER A 90 2.81 13.94 -3.26
CA SER A 90 3.16 13.04 -4.36
C SER A 90 4.63 12.58 -4.29
N VAL A 91 5.12 11.93 -5.34
CA VAL A 91 6.49 11.39 -5.40
C VAL A 91 7.21 11.85 -6.65
N ARG A 92 8.53 12.00 -6.56
CA ARG A 92 9.39 12.36 -7.69
C ARG A 92 10.18 11.13 -8.16
N VAL A 93 10.03 10.77 -9.43
CA VAL A 93 10.74 9.65 -10.08
C VAL A 93 11.45 10.18 -11.32
N GLY A 94 12.75 9.92 -11.44
CA GLY A 94 13.55 10.45 -12.56
C GLY A 94 13.55 11.98 -12.66
N GLY A 95 13.46 12.68 -11.53
CA GLY A 95 13.47 14.14 -11.47
C GLY A 95 12.13 14.82 -11.77
N SER A 96 11.08 14.08 -12.10
CA SER A 96 9.73 14.61 -12.36
C SER A 96 8.69 14.01 -11.43
N GLU A 97 7.57 14.70 -11.23
CA GLU A 97 6.45 14.12 -10.51
C GLU A 97 5.97 12.83 -11.20
N TYR A 98 5.81 11.77 -10.43
CA TYR A 98 5.28 10.50 -10.92
C TYR A 98 3.82 10.64 -11.33
N GLN A 99 3.52 10.19 -12.55
CA GLN A 99 2.18 10.26 -13.11
C GLN A 99 1.38 9.02 -12.74
N PHE A 100 0.66 9.10 -11.62
CA PHE A 100 -0.31 8.07 -11.24
C PHE A 100 -1.42 7.97 -12.29
N THR A 101 -1.86 6.75 -12.56
CA THR A 101 -2.96 6.45 -13.49
C THR A 101 -3.92 5.43 -12.88
N GLY A 102 -5.20 5.55 -13.22
CA GLY A 102 -6.23 4.57 -12.89
C GLY A 102 -6.02 3.25 -13.65
N GLY A 103 -6.61 2.17 -13.13
CA GLY A 103 -6.45 0.82 -13.66
C GLY A 103 -5.25 0.05 -13.08
N ASN A 104 -4.42 0.70 -12.25
CA ASN A 104 -3.19 0.12 -11.71
C ASN A 104 -3.28 -0.24 -10.23
N THR A 105 -2.36 -1.09 -9.77
CA THR A 105 -2.15 -1.34 -8.35
C THR A 105 -0.85 -0.70 -7.89
N TYR A 106 -0.92 0.04 -6.79
CA TYR A 106 0.22 0.67 -6.14
C TYR A 106 0.38 0.12 -4.73
N TRP A 107 1.62 -0.10 -4.32
CA TRP A 107 1.96 -0.40 -2.94
C TRP A 107 2.84 0.70 -2.38
N PHE A 108 2.55 1.12 -1.16
CA PHE A 108 3.32 2.10 -0.39
C PHE A 108 3.70 1.48 0.95
N GLY A 109 4.93 1.70 1.39
CA GLY A 109 5.41 1.29 2.71
C GLY A 109 6.19 2.42 3.35
N TRP A 110 6.03 2.59 4.66
CA TRP A 110 6.79 3.56 5.44
C TRP A 110 6.71 3.23 6.93
N GLU A 111 7.62 3.82 7.70
CA GLU A 111 7.50 3.93 9.15
C GLU A 111 7.01 5.33 9.52
N SER A 112 6.18 5.41 10.55
CA SER A 112 5.62 6.67 11.02
C SER A 112 5.60 6.72 12.54
N GLU A 113 5.97 7.86 13.10
CA GLU A 113 5.85 8.21 14.51
C GLU A 113 5.15 9.56 14.61
N THR A 114 4.37 9.76 15.68
CA THR A 114 3.73 11.04 15.95
C THR A 114 4.04 11.55 17.35
N LEU A 115 4.09 12.87 17.49
CA LEU A 115 4.28 13.53 18.77
C LEU A 115 3.13 13.26 19.74
N THR A 116 1.90 13.25 19.22
CA THR A 116 0.68 13.06 20.02
C THR A 116 -0.13 11.87 19.50
N GLY A 117 -1.09 11.43 20.31
CA GLY A 117 -2.05 10.39 19.94
C GLY A 117 -3.30 10.92 19.25
N ASP A 118 -3.33 12.20 18.92
CA ASP A 118 -4.47 12.90 18.33
C ASP A 118 -3.98 13.95 17.33
N MET A 119 -3.45 13.46 16.20
CA MET A 119 -2.73 14.24 15.19
C MET A 119 -3.59 14.68 14.01
N GLY A 120 -4.84 14.21 13.96
CA GLY A 120 -5.65 14.31 12.75
C GLY A 120 -5.07 13.40 11.65
N THR A 121 -5.01 13.91 10.43
CA THR A 121 -4.60 13.15 9.24
C THR A 121 -3.09 12.97 9.16
N VAL A 122 -2.66 11.73 8.95
CA VAL A 122 -1.23 11.37 8.76
C VAL A 122 -0.91 10.84 7.36
N PHE A 123 -1.93 10.40 6.63
CA PHE A 123 -1.80 9.99 5.22
C PHE A 123 -3.10 10.24 4.46
N GLN A 124 -2.99 10.65 3.19
CA GLN A 124 -4.11 10.78 2.27
C GLN A 124 -3.79 10.16 0.92
N TRP A 125 -4.70 9.36 0.38
CA TRP A 125 -4.81 9.15 -1.06
C TRP A 125 -5.74 10.24 -1.61
N LYS A 126 -5.18 11.38 -1.99
CA LYS A 126 -5.92 12.62 -2.26
C LYS A 126 -6.25 12.76 -3.74
N SER A 127 -7.48 13.09 -4.07
CA SER A 127 -7.87 13.41 -5.45
C SER A 127 -7.34 14.77 -5.89
N ASN A 128 -6.99 14.88 -7.17
CA ASN A 128 -6.65 16.16 -7.79
C ASN A 128 -7.93 16.99 -8.01
N GLY A 129 -7.77 18.32 -8.13
CA GLY A 129 -8.88 19.25 -8.26
C GLY A 129 -9.47 19.73 -6.93
N THR A 130 -10.43 20.64 -7.03
CA THR A 130 -11.10 21.31 -5.91
C THR A 130 -12.61 21.43 -6.14
N GLY A 131 -13.40 21.36 -5.07
CA GLY A 131 -14.87 21.49 -5.15
C GLY A 131 -15.48 20.51 -6.15
N GLU A 132 -16.29 21.03 -7.08
CA GLU A 132 -16.98 20.22 -8.10
C GLU A 132 -16.04 19.53 -9.12
N GLN A 133 -14.73 19.79 -9.07
CA GLN A 133 -13.75 19.16 -9.96
C GLN A 133 -13.41 17.71 -9.56
N HIS A 134 -13.79 17.30 -8.35
CA HIS A 134 -13.64 15.93 -7.90
C HIS A 134 -14.99 15.36 -7.44
N GLN A 135 -15.19 14.06 -7.61
CA GLN A 135 -16.38 13.36 -7.09
C GLN A 135 -16.13 12.81 -5.69
N GLN A 136 -14.86 12.64 -5.33
CA GLN A 136 -14.43 11.98 -4.11
C GLN A 136 -13.10 12.61 -3.67
N ASN A 137 -13.11 13.42 -2.60
CA ASN A 137 -11.95 14.25 -2.25
C ASN A 137 -10.72 13.43 -1.81
N TYR A 138 -10.92 12.35 -1.05
CA TYR A 138 -9.87 11.43 -0.58
C TYR A 138 -10.45 10.02 -0.44
N PRO A 139 -10.37 9.16 -1.48
CA PRO A 139 -10.90 7.80 -1.40
C PRO A 139 -10.40 7.01 -0.18
N LEU A 140 -9.17 7.28 0.27
CA LEU A 140 -8.61 6.73 1.50
C LEU A 140 -7.94 7.85 2.30
N ILE A 141 -8.21 7.88 3.60
CA ILE A 141 -7.52 8.76 4.54
C ILE A 141 -7.22 8.01 5.84
N MET A 142 -6.02 8.22 6.39
CA MET A 142 -5.61 7.67 7.67
C MET A 142 -5.39 8.79 8.67
N MET A 143 -5.94 8.63 9.86
CA MET A 143 -5.86 9.62 10.93
C MET A 143 -5.39 8.95 12.22
N VAL A 144 -4.56 9.62 13.01
CA VAL A 144 -4.26 9.19 14.38
C VAL A 144 -5.17 9.96 15.33
N LEU A 145 -6.15 9.25 15.92
CA LEU A 145 -7.18 9.83 16.79
C LEU A 145 -7.37 8.98 18.05
N GLY A 146 -7.10 9.55 19.22
CA GLY A 146 -7.24 8.88 20.50
C GLY A 146 -6.38 7.61 20.63
N ASN A 147 -5.08 7.70 20.29
CA ASN A 147 -4.13 6.59 20.32
C ASN A 147 -4.51 5.43 19.39
N GLN A 148 -5.14 5.73 18.26
CA GLN A 148 -5.45 4.76 17.22
C GLN A 148 -5.15 5.33 15.85
N LEU A 149 -4.51 4.52 14.99
CA LEU A 149 -4.56 4.75 13.55
C LEU A 149 -5.94 4.32 13.07
N ARG A 150 -6.77 5.27 12.64
CA ARG A 150 -8.09 5.04 12.06
C ARG A 150 -8.01 5.20 10.55
N VAL A 151 -8.61 4.26 9.84
CA VAL A 151 -8.66 4.25 8.38
C VAL A 151 -10.08 4.51 7.93
N TRP A 152 -10.24 5.47 7.04
CA TRP A 152 -11.52 5.83 6.45
C TRP A 152 -11.50 5.60 4.94
N TYR A 153 -12.60 5.03 4.45
CA TYR A 153 -13.01 5.15 3.06
C TYR A 153 -13.97 6.33 2.97
N VAL A 154 -13.77 7.24 2.03
CA VAL A 154 -14.69 8.37 1.85
C VAL A 154 -15.33 8.23 0.49
N ALA A 155 -16.59 7.80 0.46
CA ALA A 155 -17.30 7.51 -0.77
C ALA A 155 -17.67 8.81 -1.52
N PRO A 156 -18.03 8.73 -2.82
CA PRO A 156 -18.55 9.88 -3.54
C PRO A 156 -19.70 10.58 -2.80
N GLY A 157 -19.71 11.91 -2.82
CA GLY A 157 -20.62 12.72 -2.00
C GLY A 157 -20.12 13.01 -0.58
N GLU A 158 -18.83 12.80 -0.32
CA GLU A 158 -18.18 13.00 1.00
C GLU A 158 -18.78 12.15 2.13
N GLU A 159 -19.23 10.93 1.83
CA GLU A 159 -19.69 9.99 2.84
C GLU A 159 -18.50 9.33 3.54
N TRP A 160 -18.25 9.69 4.80
CA TRP A 160 -17.15 9.16 5.60
C TRP A 160 -17.50 7.83 6.25
N ILE A 161 -16.77 6.77 5.89
CA ILE A 161 -16.99 5.40 6.39
C ILE A 161 -15.72 4.91 7.06
N GLY A 162 -15.78 4.68 8.38
CA GLY A 162 -14.69 4.06 9.13
C GLY A 162 -14.58 2.59 8.77
N VAL A 163 -13.44 2.17 8.21
CA VAL A 163 -13.25 0.81 7.68
C VAL A 163 -12.27 -0.04 8.47
N GLY A 164 -11.53 0.57 9.40
CA GLY A 164 -10.70 -0.17 10.35
C GLY A 164 -9.89 0.73 11.25
N SER A 165 -9.22 0.11 12.22
CA SER A 165 -8.31 0.81 13.13
C SER A 165 -7.27 -0.14 13.72
N GLY A 166 -6.16 0.43 14.19
CA GLY A 166 -5.15 -0.26 14.98
C GLY A 166 -4.64 0.64 16.11
N ALA A 167 -4.11 0.02 17.18
CA ALA A 167 -3.55 0.78 18.29
C ALA A 167 -2.33 1.61 17.83
N TRP A 168 -2.20 2.81 18.37
CA TRP A 168 -1.11 3.73 18.05
C TRP A 168 -0.52 4.31 19.34
N THR A 169 0.80 4.23 19.50
CA THR A 169 1.49 4.78 20.66
C THR A 169 2.32 5.99 20.23
N PRO A 170 2.01 7.20 20.71
CA PRO A 170 2.84 8.37 20.43
C PRO A 170 4.28 8.17 20.91
N GLY A 171 5.25 8.69 20.17
CA GLY A 171 6.67 8.47 20.48
C GLY A 171 7.19 7.07 20.12
N ALA A 172 6.40 6.26 19.41
CA ALA A 172 6.82 4.95 18.91
C ALA A 172 6.67 4.89 17.38
N TRP A 173 7.66 4.25 16.74
CA TRP A 173 7.62 3.96 15.31
C TRP A 173 6.68 2.81 15.00
N HIS A 174 5.77 3.05 14.06
CA HIS A 174 4.86 2.06 13.52
C HIS A 174 5.10 1.84 12.03
N LYS A 175 5.07 0.58 11.59
CA LYS A 175 5.21 0.21 10.17
C LYS A 175 3.85 0.19 9.50
N ILE A 176 3.69 0.99 8.45
CA ILE A 176 2.46 1.04 7.66
C ILE A 176 2.76 0.51 6.25
N LYS A 177 1.89 -0.36 5.76
CA LYS A 177 1.87 -0.76 4.35
C LYS A 177 0.47 -0.62 3.78
N LEU A 178 0.37 0.04 2.63
CA LEU A 178 -0.86 0.27 1.90
C LEU A 178 -0.75 -0.35 0.51
N GLY A 179 -1.65 -1.26 0.17
CA GLY A 179 -1.90 -1.67 -1.21
C GLY A 179 -3.18 -1.02 -1.72
N ILE A 180 -3.17 -0.39 -2.89
CA ILE A 180 -4.36 0.22 -3.49
C ILE A 180 -4.49 -0.20 -4.95
N ASN A 181 -5.63 -0.81 -5.28
CA ASN A 181 -6.04 -1.05 -6.66
C ASN A 181 -6.88 0.16 -7.09
N ALA A 182 -6.29 1.08 -7.86
CA ALA A 182 -6.85 2.38 -8.19
C ALA A 182 -7.86 2.28 -9.35
N GLN A 183 -9.15 2.22 -9.04
CA GLN A 183 -10.23 2.10 -10.03
C GLN A 183 -11.26 3.21 -9.89
N SER A 184 -11.72 3.69 -11.04
CA SER A 184 -12.79 4.67 -11.14
C SER A 184 -14.17 4.05 -10.89
N ALA A 185 -14.35 2.76 -11.19
CA ALA A 185 -15.56 2.05 -10.82
C ALA A 185 -15.49 1.50 -9.40
N THR A 186 -16.60 0.97 -8.89
CA THR A 186 -16.68 0.15 -7.67
C THR A 186 -16.05 -1.24 -7.83
N THR A 187 -14.90 -1.29 -8.50
CA THR A 187 -14.07 -2.47 -8.71
C THR A 187 -12.69 -2.32 -8.06
N GLY A 188 -12.43 -1.16 -7.45
CA GLY A 188 -11.21 -0.89 -6.71
C GLY A 188 -11.21 -1.54 -5.34
N SER A 189 -10.04 -1.53 -4.72
CA SER A 189 -9.81 -2.09 -3.40
C SER A 189 -8.61 -1.43 -2.76
N PHE A 190 -8.50 -1.57 -1.44
CA PHE A 190 -7.27 -1.26 -0.74
C PHE A 190 -7.10 -2.12 0.51
N GLN A 191 -5.85 -2.31 0.90
CA GLN A 191 -5.44 -3.06 2.07
C GLN A 191 -4.50 -2.21 2.91
N VAL A 192 -4.73 -2.19 4.22
CA VAL A 192 -3.84 -1.49 5.16
C VAL A 192 -3.31 -2.48 6.17
N TYR A 193 -1.99 -2.51 6.30
CA TYR A 193 -1.28 -3.25 7.32
C TYR A 193 -0.64 -2.26 8.29
N LEU A 194 -0.76 -2.54 9.58
CA LEU A 194 -0.09 -1.83 10.67
C LEU A 194 0.74 -2.86 11.46
N ASP A 195 2.04 -2.60 11.60
CA ASP A 195 3.00 -3.45 12.30
C ASP A 195 2.93 -4.92 11.84
N GLY A 196 2.78 -5.10 10.53
CA GLY A 196 2.66 -6.41 9.87
C GLY A 196 1.28 -7.07 9.94
N SER A 197 0.35 -6.53 10.72
CA SER A 197 -1.02 -7.03 10.84
C SER A 197 -1.96 -6.33 9.86
N LEU A 198 -2.77 -7.11 9.12
CA LEU A 198 -3.83 -6.57 8.26
C LEU A 198 -4.94 -5.97 9.12
N ILE A 199 -5.16 -4.65 9.02
CA ILE A 199 -6.22 -3.95 9.76
C ILE A 199 -7.40 -3.54 8.86
N VAL A 200 -7.22 -3.52 7.53
CA VAL A 200 -8.28 -3.24 6.54
C VAL A 200 -8.07 -4.08 5.29
N ASP A 201 -9.13 -4.71 4.78
CA ASP A 201 -9.22 -5.35 3.46
C ASP A 201 -10.51 -4.90 2.74
N GLN A 202 -10.50 -3.67 2.23
CA GLN A 202 -11.67 -3.04 1.62
C GLN A 202 -11.75 -3.39 0.13
N LYS A 203 -12.92 -3.82 -0.34
CA LYS A 203 -13.17 -4.26 -1.73
C LYS A 203 -14.42 -3.60 -2.30
N ASN A 204 -14.51 -3.60 -3.63
CA ASN A 204 -15.65 -3.09 -4.40
C ASN A 204 -15.93 -1.61 -4.14
N VAL A 205 -14.87 -0.80 -4.04
CA VAL A 205 -14.93 0.64 -3.76
C VAL A 205 -14.28 1.43 -4.90
N ARG A 206 -14.65 2.70 -5.05
CA ARG A 206 -13.94 3.62 -5.96
C ARG A 206 -12.70 4.15 -5.25
N THR A 207 -11.55 4.05 -5.91
CA THR A 207 -10.23 4.43 -5.35
C THR A 207 -9.45 5.34 -6.30
N TRP A 208 -10.06 5.71 -7.42
CA TRP A 208 -9.47 6.62 -8.40
C TRP A 208 -10.51 7.64 -8.84
N ASP A 209 -10.15 8.92 -8.77
CA ASP A 209 -10.99 10.01 -9.22
C ASP A 209 -10.64 10.49 -10.64
N ASP A 210 -11.50 11.29 -11.26
CA ASP A 210 -11.41 11.58 -12.70
C ASP A 210 -10.16 12.38 -13.07
N LEU A 211 -9.73 13.29 -12.19
CA LEU A 211 -8.47 14.04 -12.33
C LEU A 211 -7.27 13.29 -11.74
N GLY A 212 -7.50 12.07 -11.25
CA GLY A 212 -6.52 11.20 -10.61
C GLY A 212 -6.27 11.53 -9.15
N ASN A 213 -5.40 10.73 -8.55
CA ASN A 213 -5.07 10.79 -7.14
C ASN A 213 -3.56 10.78 -6.92
N LYS A 214 -3.15 11.32 -5.78
CA LYS A 214 -1.76 11.41 -5.36
C LYS A 214 -1.65 11.13 -3.85
N PRO A 215 -0.58 10.45 -3.40
CA PRO A 215 -0.36 10.24 -1.98
C PRO A 215 0.08 11.56 -1.32
N ARG A 216 -0.27 11.73 -0.05
CA ARG A 216 0.25 12.78 0.83
C ARG A 216 0.58 12.20 2.19
N TRP A 217 1.70 12.63 2.73
CA TRP A 217 2.20 12.21 4.04
C TRP A 217 2.48 13.43 4.91
N GLY A 218 2.25 13.35 6.20
CA GLY A 218 2.58 14.44 7.13
C GLY A 218 1.43 14.71 8.09
N THR A 219 0.98 15.96 8.18
CA THR A 219 -0.06 16.37 9.13
C THR A 219 -1.09 17.25 8.44
N TYR A 220 -2.37 16.95 8.64
CA TYR A 220 -3.47 17.76 8.13
C TYR A 220 -4.69 17.69 9.04
N ASP A 221 -5.31 18.85 9.30
CA ASP A 221 -6.62 18.99 9.93
C ASP A 221 -6.76 18.23 11.26
N SER A 222 -5.94 18.61 12.24
CA SER A 222 -6.06 18.11 13.61
C SER A 222 -7.11 18.89 14.39
N ASN A 223 -7.91 18.19 15.19
CA ASN A 223 -8.78 18.81 16.18
C ASN A 223 -7.99 19.43 17.35
N VAL A 224 -6.72 19.03 17.51
CA VAL A 224 -5.78 19.63 18.45
C VAL A 224 -5.10 20.82 17.78
N THR A 225 -5.54 22.02 18.16
CA THR A 225 -5.12 23.29 17.51
C THR A 225 -4.22 24.16 18.39
N ASP A 226 -4.04 23.80 19.66
CA ASP A 226 -3.28 24.58 20.65
C ASP A 226 -1.86 24.06 20.89
N THR A 227 -1.46 22.98 20.22
CA THR A 227 -0.13 22.40 20.29
C THR A 227 0.43 22.09 18.90
N ASP A 228 1.75 22.18 18.77
CA ASP A 228 2.45 21.75 17.56
C ASP A 228 2.17 20.26 17.31
N GLN A 229 1.90 19.92 16.06
CA GLN A 229 1.77 18.55 15.59
C GLN A 229 3.04 18.20 14.82
N VAL A 230 3.65 17.05 15.14
CA VAL A 230 4.80 16.54 14.40
C VAL A 230 4.57 15.10 14.00
N ASN A 231 4.64 14.83 12.70
CA ASN A 231 4.69 13.48 12.17
C ASN A 231 6.09 13.22 11.61
N TRP A 232 6.79 12.25 12.20
CA TRP A 232 8.05 11.76 11.70
C TRP A 232 7.83 10.56 10.79
N ILE A 233 8.55 10.52 9.68
CA ILE A 233 8.39 9.49 8.65
C ILE A 233 9.76 9.01 8.19
N ASN A 234 9.90 7.69 8.04
CA ASN A 234 11.08 7.05 7.50
C ASN A 234 10.73 5.94 6.51
N GLY A 235 11.70 5.52 5.70
CA GLY A 235 11.62 4.29 4.90
C GLY A 235 10.51 4.30 3.87
N LEU A 236 10.17 5.47 3.33
CA LEU A 236 9.14 5.64 2.31
C LEU A 236 9.52 4.87 1.04
N LYS A 237 8.64 3.97 0.59
CA LYS A 237 8.80 3.23 -0.65
C LYS A 237 7.50 3.12 -1.41
N MET A 238 7.61 3.04 -2.73
CA MET A 238 6.49 2.73 -3.62
C MET A 238 6.88 1.66 -4.63
N GLY A 239 5.98 0.72 -4.88
CA GLY A 239 6.12 -0.31 -5.91
C GLY A 239 4.78 -0.80 -6.45
N THR A 240 4.81 -1.96 -7.11
CA THR A 240 3.62 -2.59 -7.73
C THR A 240 3.12 -3.81 -6.96
N THR A 241 3.92 -4.30 -6.01
CA THR A 241 3.65 -5.47 -5.20
C THR A 241 3.95 -5.21 -3.72
N SER A 242 3.36 -6.02 -2.85
CA SER A 242 3.55 -5.89 -1.40
C SER A 242 4.95 -6.25 -0.90
N SER A 243 5.79 -6.84 -1.76
CA SER A 243 7.19 -7.16 -1.50
C SER A 243 8.16 -6.04 -1.88
N ASP A 244 7.70 -5.05 -2.65
CA ASP A 244 8.51 -3.88 -3.02
C ASP A 244 8.70 -2.92 -1.83
N VAL A 245 7.82 -2.99 -0.83
CA VAL A 245 7.67 -1.97 0.22
C VAL A 245 7.65 -2.55 1.63
#